data_AF-A0A7S0DRC4-F1
#
_entry.id   AF-A0A7S0DRC4-F1
#
_cell.length_a   1.000
_cell.length_b   1.000
_cell.length_c   1.000
_cell.angle_alpha   90.00
_cell.angle_beta   90.00
_cell.angle_gamma   90.00
#
_symmetry.space_group_name_H-M   'P 1'
#
loop_
_entity.id
_entity.type
_entity.pdbx_description
1 polymer ?
#
loop_
_entity_poly.entity_id
_entity_poly.type
_entity_poly.pdbx_seq_one_letter_code
_entity_poly.pdbx_strand_id
1 'polypeptide(L)'
;TKEMYPEIDYRENVFGYQVLQYVEEIKSPEPPFPLGPVKDVETRKRIHKSNYHLRQNQKDELEVKVMDEGFRCLGSCFPRRPYRRRNLEFKSVNHWSQRQTVIHEIEFLTMNAKEGDYVVYIGAAPATQIPYLSMLFPWVVFHLFDTGVFRIEQSDSVVIHPEEFTKDHLDEWREYRSNVLLISKLERSAEKKESSRDLGSHMIAQRQILLDLQPKKALLRFSLPWGKGKTKYLDGELYLPIWGKQTTTEALLVPNDDRSERDWDNTTFEEQMFYFNTVARVQYYRHAVEGVRGLDHCFDCASEVHVLREYLRRHLITFLTQWQYNEEGREEPSLPQISGEPSFEMISKQLPLFIRQLSKVSSASCHRELHYNPPPSVVRAKWFYSTPNNTSKSRGE
;
A
#
# COMPACT_ATOMS: atom_id res chain seq x y z
N THR A 1 28.07 12.65 -16.28
CA THR A 1 26.81 12.63 -15.50
C THR A 1 25.61 12.10 -16.29
N LYS A 2 25.71 11.84 -17.60
CA LYS A 2 24.68 11.17 -18.42
C LYS A 2 24.86 9.64 -18.59
N GLU A 3 25.89 9.03 -17.98
CA GLU A 3 26.26 7.62 -18.22
C GLU A 3 26.10 6.69 -17.00
N MET A 4 25.41 7.12 -15.93
CA MET A 4 25.30 6.32 -14.69
C MET A 4 23.91 5.78 -14.36
N TYR A 5 22.87 6.09 -15.15
CA TYR A 5 21.53 5.59 -14.89
C TYR A 5 20.79 5.40 -16.22
N PRO A 6 20.36 4.17 -16.58
CA PRO A 6 19.42 4.02 -17.67
C PRO A 6 18.11 4.70 -17.26
N GLU A 7 17.57 5.54 -18.15
CA GLU A 7 16.18 5.97 -18.06
C GLU A 7 15.32 4.71 -17.92
N ILE A 8 14.44 4.68 -16.90
CA ILE A 8 13.43 3.63 -16.80
C ILE A 8 12.44 3.96 -17.92
N ASP A 9 12.60 3.30 -19.05
CA ASP A 9 11.64 3.40 -20.14
C ASP A 9 10.36 2.66 -19.72
N TYR A 10 9.33 3.41 -19.37
CA TYR A 10 8.01 2.87 -19.07
C TYR A 10 7.31 2.32 -20.34
N ARG A 11 7.89 2.52 -21.54
CA ARG A 11 7.37 1.99 -22.81
C ARG A 11 7.85 0.58 -23.10
N GLU A 12 8.91 0.08 -22.45
CA GLU A 12 9.21 -1.35 -22.45
C GLU A 12 8.27 -2.05 -21.48
N ASN A 13 7.04 -2.25 -21.95
CA ASN A 13 5.96 -2.88 -21.22
C ASN A 13 6.21 -4.40 -21.15
N VAL A 14 7.15 -4.82 -20.30
CA VAL A 14 7.50 -6.24 -20.02
C VAL A 14 6.35 -6.97 -19.28
N PHE A 15 5.11 -6.51 -19.43
CA PHE A 15 3.96 -7.07 -18.73
C PHE A 15 3.56 -8.39 -19.38
N GLY A 16 3.11 -8.46 -20.63
CA GLY A 16 2.46 -9.70 -21.08
C GLY A 16 3.34 -10.78 -21.69
N TYR A 17 4.53 -10.48 -22.21
CA TYR A 17 5.41 -11.54 -22.76
C TYR A 17 6.01 -12.47 -21.68
N GLN A 18 6.41 -11.92 -20.52
CA GLN A 18 6.92 -12.73 -19.40
C GLN A 18 5.80 -13.39 -18.60
N VAL A 19 4.63 -12.76 -18.54
CA VAL A 19 3.44 -13.29 -17.86
C VAL A 19 2.95 -14.58 -18.51
N LEU A 20 2.94 -14.69 -19.84
CA LEU A 20 2.47 -15.90 -20.52
C LEU A 20 3.49 -17.05 -20.48
N GLN A 21 4.80 -16.77 -20.54
CA GLN A 21 5.82 -17.82 -20.45
C GLN A 21 6.02 -18.40 -19.03
N TYR A 22 5.71 -17.65 -17.96
CA TYR A 22 5.86 -18.13 -16.58
C TYR A 22 4.66 -18.91 -16.03
N VAL A 23 3.55 -18.98 -16.79
CA VAL A 23 2.30 -19.61 -16.38
C VAL A 23 2.39 -21.16 -16.35
N GLU A 24 3.40 -21.77 -16.96
CA GLU A 24 3.52 -23.24 -17.01
C GLU A 24 4.27 -23.87 -15.82
N GLU A 25 4.98 -23.10 -14.98
CA GLU A 25 5.88 -23.69 -13.95
C GLU A 25 5.43 -23.54 -12.49
N ILE A 26 4.38 -22.79 -12.18
CA ILE A 26 3.92 -22.63 -10.78
C ILE A 26 2.98 -23.79 -10.42
N LYS A 27 3.56 -24.92 -9.98
CA LYS A 27 2.81 -25.89 -9.17
C LYS A 27 2.35 -25.16 -7.92
N SER A 28 1.04 -25.09 -7.66
CA SER A 28 0.51 -24.55 -6.41
C SER A 28 1.06 -25.45 -5.28
N PRO A 29 2.02 -24.97 -4.46
CA PRO A 29 2.49 -25.78 -3.36
C PRO A 29 1.31 -25.93 -2.39
N GLU A 30 1.16 -27.12 -1.79
CA GLU A 30 0.27 -27.25 -0.64
C GLU A 30 0.62 -26.15 0.38
N PRO A 31 -0.38 -25.51 1.00
CA PRO A 31 -0.11 -24.43 1.94
C PRO A 31 0.84 -24.93 3.03
N PRO A 32 1.93 -24.20 3.34
CA PRO A 32 3.05 -24.76 4.07
C PRO A 32 2.69 -25.18 5.51
N PHE A 33 1.61 -24.63 6.07
CA PHE A 33 1.14 -24.89 7.43
C PHE A 33 -0.39 -24.91 7.55
N PRO A 34 -0.96 -25.78 8.42
CA PRO A 34 -2.39 -25.80 8.73
C PRO A 34 -2.81 -24.55 9.53
N LEU A 35 -4.11 -24.21 9.46
CA LEU A 35 -4.67 -23.08 10.21
C LEU A 35 -4.82 -23.38 11.69
N GLY A 36 -4.76 -22.32 12.49
CA GLY A 36 -4.98 -22.38 13.93
C GLY A 36 -3.70 -22.64 14.74
N PRO A 37 -3.82 -23.15 15.97
CA PRO A 37 -2.69 -23.33 16.88
C PRO A 37 -1.66 -24.37 16.38
N VAL A 38 -0.40 -23.99 16.36
CA VAL A 38 0.73 -24.85 15.97
C VAL A 38 1.23 -25.62 17.20
N LYS A 39 0.73 -26.85 17.37
CA LYS A 39 1.08 -27.73 18.49
C LYS A 39 2.47 -28.35 18.35
N ASP A 40 2.87 -28.68 17.13
CA ASP A 40 4.16 -29.33 16.85
C ASP A 40 5.35 -28.35 16.98
N VAL A 41 6.36 -28.77 17.73
CA VAL A 41 7.54 -27.95 18.05
C VAL A 41 8.39 -27.72 16.80
N GLU A 42 8.52 -28.71 15.91
CA GLU A 42 9.37 -28.59 14.73
C GLU A 42 8.76 -27.62 13.71
N THR A 43 7.46 -27.71 13.50
CA THR A 43 6.67 -26.78 12.70
C THR A 43 6.79 -25.36 13.24
N ARG A 44 6.68 -25.17 14.56
CA ARG A 44 6.86 -23.87 15.20
C ARG A 44 8.26 -23.30 14.96
N LYS A 45 9.31 -24.11 15.10
CA LYS A 45 10.70 -23.72 14.80
C LYS A 45 10.88 -23.32 13.34
N ARG A 46 10.30 -24.07 12.40
CA ARG A 46 10.33 -23.76 10.97
C ARG A 46 9.68 -22.40 10.69
N ILE A 47 8.51 -22.13 11.27
CA ILE A 47 7.80 -20.85 11.11
C ILE A 47 8.61 -19.68 11.72
N HIS A 48 9.16 -19.83 12.92
CA HIS A 48 10.03 -18.80 13.51
C HIS A 48 11.30 -18.54 12.70
N LYS A 49 11.81 -19.55 11.99
CA LYS A 49 12.96 -19.40 11.10
C LYS A 49 12.59 -18.67 9.81
N SER A 50 11.37 -18.85 9.30
CA SER A 50 10.91 -18.25 8.05
C SER A 50 10.35 -16.83 8.20
N ASN A 51 9.81 -16.47 9.36
CA ASN A 51 9.28 -15.14 9.64
C ASN A 51 10.08 -14.47 10.76
N TYR A 52 10.87 -13.47 10.39
CA TYR A 52 11.74 -12.74 11.32
C TYR A 52 10.95 -11.87 12.30
N HIS A 53 9.72 -11.46 11.94
CA HIS A 53 8.88 -10.65 12.80
C HIS A 53 8.39 -11.35 14.06
N LEU A 54 8.25 -12.67 14.02
CA LEU A 54 7.86 -13.47 15.19
C LEU A 54 8.86 -13.37 16.35
N ARG A 55 10.10 -12.91 16.11
CA ARG A 55 11.07 -12.65 17.18
C ARG A 55 10.67 -11.50 18.10
N GLN A 56 9.79 -10.59 17.66
CA GLN A 56 9.26 -9.51 18.50
C GLN A 56 8.28 -10.01 19.57
N ASN A 57 7.65 -11.16 19.34
CA ASN A 57 6.61 -11.71 20.20
C ASN A 57 6.87 -13.20 20.39
N GLN A 58 7.95 -13.53 21.13
CA GLN A 58 8.34 -14.89 21.49
C GLN A 58 7.36 -15.47 22.52
N LYS A 59 6.13 -15.72 22.08
CA LYS A 59 5.18 -16.54 22.83
C LYS A 59 5.45 -18.00 22.50
N ASP A 60 5.28 -18.85 23.51
CA ASP A 60 5.32 -20.30 23.30
C ASP A 60 4.19 -20.75 22.37
N GLU A 61 3.09 -20.01 22.31
CA GLU A 61 1.94 -20.29 21.45
C GLU A 61 2.04 -19.52 20.14
N LEU A 62 2.06 -20.27 19.03
CA LEU A 62 2.02 -19.76 17.67
C LEU A 62 0.70 -20.16 17.01
N GLU A 63 0.06 -19.21 16.35
CA GLU A 63 -1.18 -19.42 15.61
C GLU A 63 -0.98 -19.00 14.15
N VAL A 64 -1.39 -19.86 13.22
CA VAL A 64 -1.41 -19.55 11.78
C VAL A 64 -2.79 -19.02 11.42
N LYS A 65 -2.83 -17.75 10.99
CA LYS A 65 -4.06 -17.06 10.59
C LYS A 65 -4.18 -16.95 9.08
N VAL A 66 -5.38 -16.64 8.59
CA VAL A 66 -5.63 -16.23 7.19
C VAL A 66 -6.22 -14.83 7.23
N MET A 67 -5.87 -14.03 6.21
CA MET A 67 -6.49 -12.74 5.99
C MET A 67 -7.87 -12.95 5.36
N ASP A 68 -8.92 -12.62 6.10
CA ASP A 68 -10.26 -12.36 5.59
C ASP A 68 -10.55 -10.85 5.56
N GLU A 69 -11.70 -10.47 5.00
CA GLU A 69 -12.13 -9.08 4.83
C GLU A 69 -12.20 -8.31 6.17
N GLY A 70 -12.52 -8.99 7.27
CA GLY A 70 -12.59 -8.38 8.60
C GLY A 70 -11.24 -8.07 9.23
N PHE A 71 -10.14 -8.70 8.77
CA PHE A 71 -8.80 -8.47 9.34
C PHE A 71 -8.18 -7.13 8.95
N ARG A 72 -8.67 -6.50 7.88
CA ARG A 72 -8.14 -5.21 7.40
C ARG A 72 -8.67 -4.02 8.20
N CYS A 73 -9.78 -4.19 8.91
CA CYS A 73 -10.47 -3.10 9.60
C CYS A 73 -10.28 -3.15 11.13
N LEU A 74 -10.06 -1.99 11.74
CA LEU A 74 -9.99 -1.81 13.17
C LEU A 74 -11.41 -1.72 13.76
N GLY A 75 -11.97 -2.86 14.15
CA GLY A 75 -13.29 -2.94 14.79
C GLY A 75 -13.30 -2.43 16.24
N SER A 76 -14.49 -2.12 16.76
CA SER A 76 -14.68 -1.68 18.17
C SER A 76 -14.23 -2.71 19.19
N CYS A 77 -14.28 -4.01 18.84
CA CYS A 77 -13.81 -5.12 19.67
C CYS A 77 -12.34 -5.49 19.42
N PHE A 78 -11.59 -4.73 18.62
CA PHE A 78 -10.19 -5.04 18.33
C PHE A 78 -9.38 -5.06 19.63
N PRO A 79 -8.49 -6.05 19.85
CA PRO A 79 -7.76 -6.17 21.11
C PRO A 79 -6.93 -4.93 21.43
N ARG A 80 -6.79 -4.65 22.73
CA ARG A 80 -6.10 -3.49 23.27
C ARG A 80 -4.85 -3.89 24.03
N ARG A 81 -3.86 -3.02 24.03
CA ARG A 81 -2.69 -3.12 24.90
C ARG A 81 -2.34 -1.73 25.43
N PRO A 82 -2.19 -1.55 26.76
CA PRO A 82 -1.78 -0.27 27.33
C PRO A 82 -0.52 0.26 26.64
N TYR A 83 -0.58 1.52 26.20
CA TYR A 83 0.51 2.15 25.49
C TYR A 83 1.75 2.29 26.38
N ARG A 84 2.92 2.07 25.77
CA ARG A 84 4.21 2.37 26.38
C ARG A 84 5.25 2.64 25.31
N ARG A 85 6.24 3.47 25.63
CA ARG A 85 7.34 3.78 24.71
C ARG A 85 8.20 2.53 24.44
N ARG A 86 8.66 2.39 23.20
CA ARG A 86 9.42 1.22 22.70
C ARG A 86 10.84 1.60 22.28
N ASN A 87 11.55 2.39 23.11
CA ASN A 87 12.86 2.94 22.74
C ASN A 87 13.98 1.88 22.70
N LEU A 88 13.86 0.82 23.51
CA LEU A 88 14.87 -0.23 23.65
C LEU A 88 14.42 -1.56 23.03
N GLU A 89 13.33 -1.54 22.29
CA GLU A 89 12.77 -2.75 21.72
C GLU A 89 13.27 -2.99 20.32
N PHE A 90 13.48 -4.26 20.04
CA PHE A 90 13.68 -4.72 18.70
C PHE A 90 12.40 -4.52 17.86
N LYS A 91 12.52 -3.84 16.71
CA LYS A 91 11.44 -3.58 15.76
C LYS A 91 11.86 -4.11 14.39
N SER A 92 11.21 -5.17 13.92
CA SER A 92 11.51 -5.80 12.63
C SER A 92 10.68 -5.29 11.47
N VAL A 93 9.56 -4.62 11.73
CA VAL A 93 8.63 -4.16 10.69
C VAL A 93 9.28 -3.10 9.81
N ASN A 94 9.13 -3.21 8.49
CA ASN A 94 9.62 -2.22 7.54
C ASN A 94 8.57 -1.12 7.32
N HIS A 95 9.05 0.10 7.12
CA HIS A 95 8.22 1.23 6.74
C HIS A 95 8.48 1.59 5.28
N TRP A 96 7.50 1.34 4.41
CA TRP A 96 7.57 1.64 2.98
C TRP A 96 6.41 2.55 2.59
N SER A 97 6.55 3.86 2.86
CA SER A 97 5.49 4.88 2.71
C SER A 97 4.81 4.87 1.35
N GLN A 98 5.58 4.84 0.26
CA GLN A 98 5.00 4.86 -1.09
C GLN A 98 4.21 3.57 -1.36
N ARG A 99 4.74 2.41 -0.96
CA ARG A 99 4.05 1.12 -1.13
C ARG A 99 2.78 1.06 -0.28
N GLN A 100 2.83 1.52 0.97
CA GLN A 100 1.64 1.71 1.82
C GLN A 100 0.57 2.50 1.07
N THR A 101 0.96 3.65 0.52
CA THR A 101 0.07 4.55 -0.23
C THR A 101 -0.57 3.84 -1.42
N VAL A 102 0.23 3.18 -2.28
CA VAL A 102 -0.28 2.48 -3.47
C VAL A 102 -1.25 1.36 -3.09
N ILE A 103 -0.90 0.52 -2.11
CA ILE A 103 -1.73 -0.64 -1.77
C ILE A 103 -3.09 -0.19 -1.20
N HIS A 104 -3.13 0.86 -0.38
CA HIS A 104 -4.40 1.39 0.12
C HIS A 104 -5.25 2.02 -0.98
N GLU A 105 -4.64 2.68 -1.95
CA GLU A 105 -5.36 3.25 -3.09
C GLU A 105 -5.92 2.14 -3.99
N ILE A 106 -5.17 1.06 -4.23
CA ILE A 106 -5.67 -0.13 -4.92
C ILE A 106 -6.84 -0.75 -4.14
N GLU A 107 -6.69 -0.94 -2.83
CA GLU A 107 -7.73 -1.49 -1.95
C GLU A 107 -9.02 -0.67 -2.06
N PHE A 108 -8.92 0.65 -1.92
CA PHE A 108 -10.08 1.54 -2.02
C PHE A 108 -10.72 1.55 -3.41
N LEU A 109 -9.94 1.69 -4.48
CA LEU A 109 -10.46 1.78 -5.84
C LEU A 109 -11.07 0.46 -6.30
N THR A 110 -10.46 -0.69 -5.96
CA THR A 110 -11.01 -2.03 -6.26
C THR A 110 -12.41 -2.22 -5.67
N MET A 111 -12.67 -1.62 -4.51
CA MET A 111 -13.94 -1.76 -3.81
C MET A 111 -15.01 -0.76 -4.25
N ASN A 112 -14.61 0.40 -4.77
CA ASN A 112 -15.51 1.54 -4.93
C ASN A 112 -15.57 2.13 -6.34
N ALA A 113 -14.55 1.90 -7.18
CA ALA A 113 -14.46 2.48 -8.52
C ALA A 113 -15.23 1.66 -9.56
N LYS A 114 -15.86 2.37 -10.48
CA LYS A 114 -16.47 1.84 -11.71
C LYS A 114 -16.07 2.72 -12.89
N GLU A 115 -16.36 2.25 -14.09
CA GLU A 115 -16.20 3.04 -15.31
C GLU A 115 -16.95 4.38 -15.23
N GLY A 116 -16.28 5.46 -15.63
CA GLY A 116 -16.81 6.82 -15.58
C GLY A 116 -16.73 7.50 -14.21
N ASP A 117 -16.13 6.85 -13.21
CA ASP A 117 -15.81 7.54 -11.94
C ASP A 117 -14.58 8.46 -12.11
N TYR A 118 -14.59 9.55 -11.34
CA TYR A 118 -13.48 10.49 -11.20
C TYR A 118 -12.84 10.33 -9.83
N VAL A 119 -11.52 10.35 -9.74
CA VAL A 119 -10.79 10.45 -8.47
C VAL A 119 -10.39 11.90 -8.26
N VAL A 120 -10.97 12.56 -7.26
CA VAL A 120 -10.49 13.86 -6.78
C VAL A 120 -9.51 13.59 -5.66
N TYR A 121 -8.23 13.77 -5.94
CA TYR A 121 -7.13 13.51 -5.00
C TYR A 121 -6.58 14.83 -4.45
N ILE A 122 -6.81 15.08 -3.16
CA ILE A 122 -6.32 16.28 -2.46
C ILE A 122 -5.11 15.93 -1.59
N GLY A 123 -4.02 16.71 -1.73
CA GLY A 123 -2.74 16.39 -1.11
C GLY A 123 -1.99 15.30 -1.87
N ALA A 124 -2.01 15.40 -3.21
CA ALA A 124 -1.53 14.34 -4.09
C ALA A 124 -0.02 14.35 -4.37
N ALA A 125 0.68 15.48 -4.18
CA ALA A 125 2.09 15.58 -4.53
C ALA A 125 2.96 14.65 -3.64
N PRO A 126 4.00 14.00 -4.20
CA PRO A 126 4.54 14.14 -5.55
C PRO A 126 3.86 13.25 -6.61
N ALA A 127 2.81 12.49 -6.24
CA ALA A 127 1.98 11.66 -7.11
C ALA A 127 2.71 10.58 -7.94
N THR A 128 3.93 10.20 -7.56
CA THR A 128 4.77 9.24 -8.32
C THR A 128 4.12 7.87 -8.58
N GLN A 129 3.10 7.52 -7.80
CA GLN A 129 2.34 6.28 -7.95
C GLN A 129 1.15 6.37 -8.91
N ILE A 130 0.67 7.58 -9.23
CA ILE A 130 -0.55 7.76 -10.03
C ILE A 130 -0.44 7.15 -11.43
N PRO A 131 0.69 7.24 -12.16
CA PRO A 131 0.81 6.57 -13.47
C PRO A 131 0.60 5.05 -13.38
N TYR A 132 1.02 4.43 -12.28
CA TYR A 132 0.76 3.01 -12.06
C TYR A 132 -0.72 2.76 -11.75
N LEU A 133 -1.35 3.60 -10.93
CA LEU A 133 -2.78 3.46 -10.65
C LEU A 133 -3.66 3.71 -11.87
N SER A 134 -3.34 4.69 -12.72
CA SER A 134 -4.11 4.94 -13.94
C SER A 134 -3.99 3.78 -14.93
N MET A 135 -2.85 3.07 -14.95
CA MET A 135 -2.72 1.81 -15.70
C MET A 135 -3.58 0.68 -15.12
N LEU A 136 -3.77 0.63 -13.79
CA LEU A 136 -4.62 -0.39 -13.16
C LEU A 136 -6.12 -0.09 -13.25
N PHE A 137 -6.48 1.19 -13.32
CA PHE A 137 -7.84 1.68 -13.40
C PHE A 137 -8.00 2.63 -14.60
N PRO A 138 -7.78 2.15 -15.85
CA PRO A 138 -7.77 2.99 -17.05
C PRO A 138 -9.13 3.61 -17.39
N TRP A 139 -10.20 3.15 -16.74
CA TRP A 139 -11.56 3.70 -16.86
C TRP A 139 -11.88 4.78 -15.81
N VAL A 140 -10.89 5.20 -15.02
CA VAL A 140 -10.98 6.24 -13.99
C VAL A 140 -10.08 7.42 -14.39
N VAL A 141 -10.60 8.64 -14.26
CA VAL A 141 -9.82 9.87 -14.47
C VAL A 141 -9.39 10.45 -13.14
N PHE A 142 -8.09 10.71 -12.97
CA PHE A 142 -7.50 11.24 -11.75
C PHE A 142 -7.31 12.75 -11.85
N HIS A 143 -7.96 13.52 -10.97
CA HIS A 143 -7.74 14.95 -10.78
C HIS A 143 -6.94 15.18 -9.50
N LEU A 144 -5.70 15.65 -9.66
CA LEU A 144 -4.72 15.74 -8.58
C LEU A 144 -4.54 17.19 -8.14
N PHE A 145 -4.89 17.50 -6.91
CA PHE A 145 -4.77 18.84 -6.31
C PHE A 145 -3.68 18.86 -5.25
N ASP A 146 -2.67 19.71 -5.47
CA ASP A 146 -1.61 19.98 -4.50
C ASP A 146 -0.81 21.23 -4.89
N THR A 147 -0.30 21.98 -3.92
CA THR A 147 0.64 23.08 -4.16
C THR A 147 2.09 22.60 -4.24
N GLY A 148 2.34 21.34 -3.85
CA GLY A 148 3.64 20.68 -3.95
C GLY A 148 4.05 20.32 -5.38
N VAL A 149 5.30 19.90 -5.53
CA VAL A 149 5.88 19.58 -6.84
C VAL A 149 5.46 18.18 -7.30
N PHE A 150 4.70 18.11 -8.38
CA PHE A 150 4.37 16.85 -9.07
C PHE A 150 5.59 16.33 -9.84
N ARG A 151 5.82 15.01 -9.78
CA ARG A 151 6.92 14.32 -10.49
C ARG A 151 6.42 13.42 -11.62
N ILE A 152 5.28 13.78 -12.18
CA ILE A 152 4.59 13.06 -13.24
C ILE A 152 4.05 14.08 -14.24
N GLU A 153 3.75 13.62 -15.44
CA GLU A 153 3.15 14.44 -16.50
C GLU A 153 1.63 14.21 -16.54
N GLN A 154 0.90 15.20 -17.06
CA GLN A 154 -0.52 15.05 -17.34
C GLN A 154 -0.73 14.04 -18.49
N SER A 155 -1.89 13.40 -18.51
CA SER A 155 -2.33 12.49 -19.57
C SER A 155 -3.85 12.50 -19.66
N ASP A 156 -4.43 11.79 -20.63
CA ASP A 156 -5.88 11.66 -20.77
C ASP A 156 -6.59 11.09 -19.52
N SER A 157 -5.85 10.33 -18.70
CA SER A 157 -6.35 9.74 -17.46
C SER A 157 -5.87 10.47 -16.19
N VAL A 158 -5.02 11.49 -16.32
CA VAL A 158 -4.40 12.19 -15.19
C VAL A 158 -4.33 13.70 -15.45
N VAL A 159 -5.14 14.45 -14.72
CA VAL A 159 -5.19 15.91 -14.74
C VAL A 159 -4.53 16.46 -13.48
N ILE A 160 -3.60 17.38 -13.64
CA ILE A 160 -2.83 17.97 -12.53
C ILE A 160 -3.28 19.41 -12.32
N HIS A 161 -3.67 19.71 -11.08
CA HIS A 161 -4.06 21.04 -10.60
C HIS A 161 -3.01 21.49 -9.58
N PRO A 162 -1.99 22.29 -9.97
CA PRO A 162 -0.90 22.72 -9.09
C PRO A 162 -1.32 23.83 -8.12
N GLU A 163 -2.50 23.69 -7.52
CA GLU A 163 -3.13 24.65 -6.64
C GLU A 163 -3.87 23.94 -5.49
N GLU A 164 -4.25 24.73 -4.48
CA GLU A 164 -5.05 24.22 -3.37
C GLU A 164 -6.49 23.94 -3.82
N PHE A 165 -7.10 22.89 -3.28
CA PHE A 165 -8.51 22.60 -3.54
C PHE A 165 -9.41 23.60 -2.81
N THR A 166 -10.03 24.49 -3.57
CA THR A 166 -10.85 25.61 -3.07
C THR A 166 -12.37 25.36 -3.18
N LYS A 167 -13.17 26.34 -2.73
CA LYS A 167 -14.61 26.33 -2.87
C LYS A 167 -15.09 26.38 -4.33
N ASP A 168 -14.37 27.07 -5.21
CA ASP A 168 -14.77 27.16 -6.61
C ASP A 168 -14.74 25.77 -7.27
N HIS A 169 -13.74 24.95 -6.91
CA HIS A 169 -13.68 23.54 -7.30
C HIS A 169 -14.85 22.73 -6.72
N LEU A 170 -15.24 22.97 -5.46
CA LEU A 170 -16.42 22.29 -4.89
C LEU A 170 -17.68 22.53 -5.71
N ASP A 171 -17.87 23.76 -6.21
CA ASP A 171 -19.02 24.11 -7.02
C ASP A 171 -18.95 23.47 -8.42
N GLU A 172 -17.76 23.36 -9.02
CA GLU A 172 -17.52 22.62 -10.27
C GLU A 172 -17.86 21.13 -10.15
N TRP A 173 -17.39 20.48 -9.07
CA TRP A 173 -17.55 19.04 -8.88
C TRP A 173 -18.93 18.62 -8.37
N ARG A 174 -19.79 19.57 -7.97
CA ARG A 174 -21.10 19.28 -7.37
C ARG A 174 -22.02 18.48 -8.29
N GLU A 175 -21.97 18.73 -9.60
CA GLU A 175 -22.80 18.02 -10.58
C GLU A 175 -22.35 16.56 -10.78
N TYR A 176 -21.06 16.29 -10.57
CA TYR A 176 -20.44 14.98 -10.79
C TYR A 176 -20.36 14.12 -9.52
N ARG A 177 -20.78 14.64 -8.37
CA ARG A 177 -20.56 14.06 -7.03
C ARG A 177 -20.94 12.57 -6.91
N SER A 178 -21.94 12.09 -7.65
CA SER A 178 -22.37 10.68 -7.68
C SER A 178 -21.36 9.72 -8.32
N ASN A 179 -20.40 10.25 -9.07
CA ASN A 179 -19.30 9.54 -9.71
C ASN A 179 -17.92 9.99 -9.17
N VAL A 180 -17.88 10.82 -8.13
CA VAL A 180 -16.61 11.26 -7.53
C VAL A 180 -16.20 10.33 -6.39
N LEU A 181 -14.98 9.83 -6.47
CA LEU A 181 -14.25 9.21 -5.38
C LEU A 181 -13.25 10.21 -4.81
N LEU A 182 -13.41 10.57 -3.54
CA LEU A 182 -12.48 11.49 -2.87
C LEU A 182 -11.33 10.71 -2.23
N ILE A 183 -10.10 11.08 -2.53
CA ILE A 183 -8.92 10.65 -1.76
C ILE A 183 -8.31 11.90 -1.15
N SER A 184 -8.18 11.95 0.18
CA SER A 184 -7.55 13.07 0.85
C SER A 184 -6.46 12.61 1.80
N LYS A 185 -5.26 13.16 1.59
CA LYS A 185 -4.06 12.91 2.40
C LYS A 185 -3.42 14.21 2.87
N LEU A 186 -4.24 15.17 3.27
CA LEU A 186 -3.76 16.45 3.80
C LEU A 186 -2.78 16.22 4.96
N GLU A 187 -1.64 16.89 4.90
CA GLU A 187 -0.64 16.91 5.96
C GLU A 187 -1.00 17.95 7.03
N ARG A 188 -0.47 17.77 8.24
CA ARG A 188 -0.55 18.82 9.27
C ARG A 188 0.26 20.02 8.81
N SER A 189 -0.30 21.22 8.86
CA SER A 189 0.47 22.43 8.56
C SER A 189 1.59 22.59 9.60
N ALA A 190 2.83 22.72 9.13
CA ALA A 190 3.99 22.91 10.00
C ALA A 190 3.96 24.26 10.76
N GLU A 191 3.21 25.21 10.23
CA GLU A 191 3.13 26.59 10.73
C GLU A 191 2.27 26.74 11.99
N LYS A 192 1.32 25.82 12.21
CA LYS A 192 0.58 25.77 13.48
C LYS A 192 1.22 24.72 14.36
N LYS A 193 1.90 25.15 15.42
CA LYS A 193 2.19 24.31 16.60
C LYS A 193 0.86 23.95 17.28
N GLU A 194 0.06 23.12 16.61
CA GLU A 194 -1.13 22.54 17.21
C GLU A 194 -0.67 21.76 18.44
N SER A 195 -1.31 22.07 19.56
CA SER A 195 -1.08 21.31 20.77
C SER A 195 -1.41 19.84 20.48
N SER A 196 -0.70 18.89 21.08
CA SER A 196 -0.95 17.46 20.87
C SER A 196 -2.36 16.98 21.32
N ARG A 197 -3.23 17.91 21.74
CA ARG A 197 -4.57 17.70 22.27
C ARG A 197 -5.69 18.15 21.31
N ASP A 198 -5.41 18.98 20.31
CA ASP A 198 -6.42 19.44 19.36
C ASP A 198 -6.57 18.48 18.18
N LEU A 199 -7.81 18.32 17.68
CA LEU A 199 -8.06 17.65 16.41
C LEU A 199 -7.28 18.39 15.32
N GLY A 200 -6.41 17.67 14.61
CA GLY A 200 -5.52 18.33 13.67
C GLY A 200 -6.30 19.04 12.57
N SER A 201 -5.89 20.26 12.21
CA SER A 201 -6.55 21.11 11.18
C SER A 201 -6.82 20.37 9.87
N HIS A 202 -5.91 19.48 9.45
CA HIS A 202 -6.09 18.59 8.30
C HIS A 202 -7.36 17.73 8.40
N MET A 203 -7.65 17.10 9.55
CA MET A 203 -8.86 16.29 9.71
C MET A 203 -10.12 17.15 9.61
N ILE A 204 -10.12 18.35 10.20
CA ILE A 204 -11.24 19.29 10.08
C ILE A 204 -11.47 19.68 8.62
N ALA A 205 -10.41 20.00 7.88
CA ALA A 205 -10.49 20.33 6.46
C ALA A 205 -11.03 19.16 5.63
N GLN A 206 -10.48 17.95 5.80
CA GLN A 206 -10.97 16.73 5.13
C GLN A 206 -12.46 16.50 5.38
N ARG A 207 -12.91 16.69 6.63
CA ARG A 207 -14.32 16.55 7.00
C ARG A 207 -15.18 17.59 6.28
N GLN A 208 -14.76 18.85 6.27
CA GLN A 208 -15.51 19.91 5.61
C GLN A 208 -15.63 19.66 4.11
N ILE A 209 -14.51 19.31 3.45
CA ILE A 209 -14.49 18.94 2.03
C ILE A 209 -15.46 17.78 1.76
N LEU A 210 -15.45 16.72 2.58
CA LEU A 210 -16.36 15.59 2.42
C LEU A 210 -17.84 16.02 2.47
N LEU A 211 -18.17 16.87 3.45
CA LEU A 211 -19.55 17.32 3.66
C LEU A 211 -20.03 18.26 2.55
N ASP A 212 -19.14 19.09 2.02
CA ASP A 212 -19.48 20.05 0.96
C ASP A 212 -19.51 19.40 -0.43
N LEU A 213 -18.55 18.52 -0.73
CA LEU A 213 -18.45 17.81 -2.00
C LEU A 213 -19.50 16.70 -2.13
N GLN A 214 -19.83 16.04 -1.01
CA GLN A 214 -20.69 14.86 -0.95
C GLN A 214 -20.35 13.79 -2.02
N PRO A 215 -19.07 13.34 -2.09
CA PRO A 215 -18.64 12.37 -3.07
C PRO A 215 -19.34 11.03 -2.85
N LYS A 216 -19.37 10.18 -3.88
CA LYS A 216 -19.86 8.79 -3.83
C LYS A 216 -19.23 8.03 -2.66
N LYS A 217 -17.89 8.03 -2.59
CA LYS A 217 -17.11 7.42 -1.50
C LYS A 217 -15.86 8.26 -1.25
N ALA A 218 -15.25 8.08 -0.07
CA ALA A 218 -14.04 8.79 0.29
C ALA A 218 -13.05 7.90 1.05
N LEU A 219 -11.75 8.17 0.86
CA LEU A 219 -10.64 7.63 1.63
C LEU A 219 -9.89 8.79 2.28
N LEU A 220 -9.95 8.86 3.61
CA LEU A 220 -9.39 9.97 4.38
C LEU A 220 -8.25 9.47 5.26
N ARG A 221 -7.18 10.27 5.38
CA ARG A 221 -6.18 10.03 6.41
C ARG A 221 -6.77 10.25 7.80
N PHE A 222 -6.53 9.33 8.73
CA PHE A 222 -7.08 9.38 10.08
C PHE A 222 -5.99 9.18 11.14
N SER A 223 -5.89 10.12 12.09
CA SER A 223 -5.01 10.00 13.26
C SER A 223 -5.55 10.86 14.40
N LEU A 224 -5.86 10.23 15.53
CA LEU A 224 -6.32 10.95 16.71
C LEU A 224 -5.16 11.63 17.47
N PRO A 225 -5.46 12.66 18.28
CA PRO A 225 -4.50 13.27 19.20
C PRO A 225 -3.99 12.27 20.24
N TRP A 226 -2.80 12.52 20.81
CA TRP A 226 -2.20 11.66 21.82
C TRP A 226 -2.79 11.91 23.21
N GLY A 227 -2.95 10.85 23.99
CA GLY A 227 -3.40 10.92 25.39
C GLY A 227 -4.91 10.82 25.59
N LYS A 228 -5.35 10.99 26.84
CA LYS A 228 -6.75 10.81 27.24
C LYS A 228 -7.64 11.90 26.65
N GLY A 229 -8.82 11.51 26.22
CA GLY A 229 -9.83 12.43 25.68
C GLY A 229 -10.77 11.71 24.73
N LYS A 230 -11.75 12.46 24.24
CA LYS A 230 -12.59 12.05 23.12
C LYS A 230 -12.47 13.06 22.00
N THR A 231 -12.58 12.57 20.77
CA THR A 231 -12.50 13.40 19.57
C THR A 231 -13.71 13.10 18.70
N LYS A 232 -14.57 14.11 18.50
CA LYS A 232 -15.73 14.00 17.62
C LYS A 232 -15.29 14.10 16.17
N TYR A 233 -15.51 13.05 15.39
CA TYR A 233 -15.15 13.03 13.97
C TYR A 233 -16.06 12.08 13.19
N LEU A 234 -15.90 12.01 11.87
CA LEU A 234 -16.61 11.08 11.00
C LEU A 234 -16.48 9.64 11.50
N ASP A 235 -17.58 8.89 11.42
CA ASP A 235 -17.64 7.46 11.66
C ASP A 235 -17.47 6.69 10.34
N GLY A 236 -16.96 5.46 10.42
CA GLY A 236 -16.70 4.63 9.26
C GLY A 236 -15.74 3.48 9.52
N GLU A 237 -15.31 2.86 8.43
CA GLU A 237 -14.36 1.75 8.45
C GLU A 237 -12.93 2.27 8.55
N LEU A 238 -12.20 1.85 9.60
CA LEU A 238 -10.81 2.18 9.80
C LEU A 238 -9.90 1.08 9.27
N TYR A 239 -9.22 1.32 8.16
CA TYR A 239 -8.27 0.40 7.56
C TYR A 239 -6.92 0.47 8.28
N LEU A 240 -6.45 -0.68 8.74
CA LEU A 240 -5.15 -0.86 9.39
C LEU A 240 -4.01 -0.58 8.38
N PRO A 241 -2.94 0.13 8.80
CA PRO A 241 -1.89 0.56 7.89
C PRO A 241 -1.04 -0.63 7.43
N ILE A 242 -0.96 -0.83 6.11
CA ILE A 242 -0.06 -1.81 5.48
C ILE A 242 1.28 -1.12 5.25
N TRP A 243 2.39 -1.73 5.64
CA TRP A 243 3.74 -1.16 5.45
C TRP A 243 3.97 0.20 6.14
N GLY A 244 3.10 0.58 7.08
CA GLY A 244 3.20 1.82 7.84
C GLY A 244 4.34 1.84 8.85
N LYS A 245 4.60 3.02 9.45
CA LYS A 245 5.66 3.16 10.46
C LYS A 245 5.45 2.19 11.62
N GLN A 246 6.54 1.72 12.21
CA GLN A 246 6.56 0.65 13.23
C GLN A 246 5.72 0.95 14.49
N THR A 247 5.46 2.22 14.76
CA THR A 247 4.68 2.70 15.91
C THR A 247 3.62 3.71 15.48
N THR A 248 3.12 3.57 14.24
CA THR A 248 2.13 4.49 13.70
C THR A 248 0.79 4.36 14.42
N THR A 249 0.12 5.49 14.67
CA THR A 249 -1.31 5.56 15.01
C THR A 249 -2.13 6.09 13.84
N GLU A 250 -1.51 6.27 12.68
CA GLU A 250 -2.20 6.62 11.45
C GLU A 250 -2.90 5.40 10.86
N ALA A 251 -4.15 5.61 10.47
CA ALA A 251 -5.00 4.67 9.75
C ALA A 251 -5.65 5.43 8.57
N LEU A 252 -6.41 4.70 7.75
CA LEU A 252 -7.27 5.31 6.74
C LEU A 252 -8.73 5.08 7.11
N LEU A 253 -9.56 6.11 6.94
CA LEU A 253 -10.98 6.07 7.20
C LEU A 253 -11.74 6.08 5.88
N VAL A 254 -12.64 5.12 5.71
CA VAL A 254 -13.72 5.17 4.72
C VAL A 254 -15.00 5.54 5.45
N PRO A 255 -15.47 6.80 5.36
CA PRO A 255 -16.64 7.25 6.11
C PRO A 255 -17.93 6.52 5.69
N ASN A 256 -18.85 6.34 6.65
CA ASN A 256 -20.19 5.83 6.39
C ASN A 256 -20.95 6.71 5.38
N ASP A 257 -21.89 6.11 4.65
CA ASP A 257 -22.69 6.83 3.63
C ASP A 257 -23.59 7.91 4.20
N ASP A 258 -24.05 7.72 5.44
CA ASP A 258 -24.82 8.72 6.18
C ASP A 258 -23.96 9.88 6.72
N ARG A 259 -22.62 9.79 6.57
CA ARG A 259 -21.64 10.76 7.08
C ARG A 259 -21.81 11.04 8.57
N SER A 260 -22.25 10.03 9.31
CA SER A 260 -22.42 10.08 10.77
C SER A 260 -21.11 10.42 11.48
N GLU A 261 -21.22 10.99 12.68
CA GLU A 261 -20.09 11.28 13.54
C GLU A 261 -20.10 10.38 14.78
N ARG A 262 -18.90 10.10 15.28
CA ARG A 262 -18.65 9.35 16.50
C ARG A 262 -17.71 10.13 17.42
N ASP A 263 -17.96 10.02 18.72
CA ASP A 263 -16.99 10.42 19.74
C ASP A 263 -15.94 9.32 19.89
N TRP A 264 -14.82 9.46 19.17
CA TRP A 264 -13.71 8.51 19.24
C TRP A 264 -12.99 8.61 20.58
N ASP A 265 -12.82 7.49 21.28
CA ASP A 265 -12.02 7.45 22.50
C ASP A 265 -10.53 7.31 22.15
N ASN A 266 -9.76 8.36 22.42
CA ASN A 266 -8.35 8.46 22.01
C ASN A 266 -7.49 7.37 22.67
N THR A 267 -7.80 6.99 23.92
CA THR A 267 -7.05 5.95 24.65
C THR A 267 -7.32 4.59 24.04
N THR A 268 -8.58 4.31 23.71
CA THR A 268 -8.99 3.05 23.09
C THR A 268 -8.32 2.87 21.74
N PHE A 269 -8.37 3.89 20.88
CA PHE A 269 -7.71 3.86 19.58
C PHE A 269 -6.18 3.71 19.71
N GLU A 270 -5.54 4.46 20.60
CA GLU A 270 -4.10 4.35 20.87
C GLU A 270 -3.71 2.92 21.29
N GLU A 271 -4.43 2.33 22.23
CA GLU A 271 -4.15 0.99 22.74
C GLU A 271 -4.44 -0.12 21.71
N GLN A 272 -5.44 0.07 20.85
CA GLN A 272 -5.73 -0.83 19.74
C GLN A 272 -4.62 -0.80 18.69
N MET A 273 -4.19 0.40 18.28
CA MET A 273 -3.06 0.57 17.36
C MET A 273 -1.74 0.07 17.99
N PHE A 274 -1.57 0.21 19.31
CA PHE A 274 -0.42 -0.33 20.01
C PHE A 274 -0.44 -1.87 20.04
N TYR A 275 -1.59 -2.50 20.29
CA TYR A 275 -1.74 -3.95 20.17
C TYR A 275 -1.44 -4.40 18.73
N PHE A 276 -2.02 -3.72 17.73
CA PHE A 276 -1.78 -4.03 16.33
C PHE A 276 -0.27 -4.02 16.02
N ASN A 277 0.42 -2.91 16.29
CA ASN A 277 1.84 -2.76 15.95
C ASN A 277 2.78 -3.70 16.73
N THR A 278 2.38 -4.19 17.92
CA THR A 278 3.26 -5.00 18.79
C THR A 278 2.90 -6.49 18.83
N VAL A 279 1.69 -6.85 18.42
CA VAL A 279 1.17 -8.21 18.49
C VAL A 279 0.63 -8.62 17.12
N ALA A 280 -0.48 -8.03 16.66
CA ALA A 280 -1.17 -8.53 15.47
C ALA A 280 -0.31 -8.42 14.21
N ARG A 281 0.36 -7.29 13.99
CA ARG A 281 1.12 -7.01 12.76
C ARG A 281 2.29 -7.97 12.51
N VAL A 282 2.88 -8.47 13.59
CA VAL A 282 4.07 -9.33 13.59
C VAL A 282 3.75 -10.83 13.69
N GLN A 283 2.47 -11.20 13.67
CA GLN A 283 2.02 -12.59 13.64
C GLN A 283 2.21 -13.23 12.26
N TYR A 284 2.00 -14.55 12.19
CA TYR A 284 2.06 -15.32 10.96
C TYR A 284 0.68 -15.39 10.28
N TYR A 285 0.61 -14.90 9.05
CA TYR A 285 -0.57 -14.89 8.19
C TYR A 285 -0.29 -15.65 6.91
N ARG A 286 -0.97 -16.78 6.75
CA ARG A 286 -0.86 -17.64 5.59
C ARG A 286 -1.33 -16.92 4.33
N HIS A 287 -0.53 -17.00 3.26
CA HIS A 287 -0.87 -16.54 1.92
C HIS A 287 -0.23 -17.45 0.86
N ALA A 288 -0.76 -17.43 -0.36
CA ALA A 288 -0.34 -18.35 -1.44
C ALA A 288 0.96 -17.94 -2.16
N VAL A 289 1.46 -16.73 -1.95
CA VAL A 289 2.68 -16.25 -2.62
C VAL A 289 3.93 -16.79 -1.94
N GLU A 290 4.76 -17.50 -2.69
CA GLU A 290 6.06 -18.00 -2.26
C GLU A 290 7.18 -17.52 -3.20
N GLY A 291 8.44 -17.63 -2.78
CA GLY A 291 9.61 -17.31 -3.62
C GLY A 291 9.80 -15.82 -3.94
N VAL A 292 8.96 -14.93 -3.41
CA VAL A 292 9.13 -13.47 -3.55
C VAL A 292 9.98 -12.95 -2.41
N ARG A 293 11.19 -12.49 -2.74
CA ARG A 293 12.12 -11.89 -1.76
C ARG A 293 11.44 -10.70 -1.07
N GLY A 294 11.45 -10.73 0.27
CA GLY A 294 10.89 -9.67 1.11
C GLY A 294 9.47 -9.92 1.60
N LEU A 295 8.80 -10.98 1.15
CA LEU A 295 7.55 -11.44 1.75
C LEU A 295 7.78 -12.61 2.69
N ASP A 296 7.30 -12.49 3.93
CA ASP A 296 7.58 -13.44 5.01
C ASP A 296 6.35 -13.82 5.85
N HIS A 297 5.15 -13.72 5.27
CA HIS A 297 3.89 -14.06 5.94
C HIS A 297 3.56 -13.20 7.18
N CYS A 298 4.08 -11.97 7.30
CA CYS A 298 3.54 -11.01 8.27
C CYS A 298 2.21 -10.38 7.81
N PHE A 299 1.60 -9.58 8.68
CA PHE A 299 0.35 -8.88 8.36
C PHE A 299 0.47 -8.01 7.11
N ASP A 300 1.58 -7.28 6.97
CA ASP A 300 1.79 -6.37 5.83
C ASP A 300 1.85 -7.15 4.52
N CYS A 301 2.60 -8.26 4.50
CA CYS A 301 2.73 -9.16 3.36
C CYS A 301 1.38 -9.78 2.99
N ALA A 302 0.67 -10.32 3.97
CA ALA A 302 -0.61 -10.99 3.75
C ALA A 302 -1.71 -10.01 3.35
N SER A 303 -1.70 -8.78 3.89
CA SER A 303 -2.62 -7.70 3.49
C SER A 303 -2.38 -7.30 2.04
N GLU A 304 -1.13 -7.09 1.64
CA GLU A 304 -0.80 -6.78 0.25
C GLU A 304 -1.26 -7.91 -0.69
N VAL A 305 -0.90 -9.17 -0.38
CA VAL A 305 -1.35 -10.32 -1.16
C VAL A 305 -2.88 -10.36 -1.26
N HIS A 306 -3.58 -10.12 -0.15
CA HIS A 306 -5.04 -10.10 -0.12
C HIS A 306 -5.61 -9.01 -1.04
N VAL A 307 -5.14 -7.77 -0.92
CA VAL A 307 -5.60 -6.62 -1.72
C VAL A 307 -5.37 -6.85 -3.21
N LEU A 308 -4.17 -7.29 -3.59
CA LEU A 308 -3.83 -7.52 -4.99
C LEU A 308 -4.59 -8.71 -5.58
N ARG A 309 -4.81 -9.76 -4.79
CA ARG A 309 -5.67 -10.88 -5.19
C ARG A 309 -7.10 -10.40 -5.46
N GLU A 310 -7.64 -9.52 -4.62
CA GLU A 310 -9.00 -8.99 -4.81
C GLU A 310 -9.10 -8.11 -6.04
N TYR A 311 -8.10 -7.27 -6.32
CA TYR A 311 -8.00 -6.52 -7.57
C TYR A 311 -8.02 -7.45 -8.79
N LEU A 312 -7.16 -8.47 -8.80
CA LEU A 312 -7.10 -9.43 -9.91
C LEU A 312 -8.43 -10.18 -10.06
N ARG A 313 -9.04 -10.60 -8.94
CA ARG A 313 -10.34 -11.31 -8.99
C ARG A 313 -11.41 -10.49 -9.70
N ARG A 314 -11.44 -9.16 -9.49
CA ARG A 314 -12.45 -8.27 -10.08
C ARG A 314 -12.11 -7.77 -11.47
N HIS A 315 -10.84 -7.54 -11.75
CA HIS A 315 -10.41 -6.76 -12.92
C HIS A 315 -9.46 -7.49 -13.86
N LEU A 316 -9.04 -8.73 -13.57
CA LEU A 316 -8.03 -9.43 -14.39
C LEU A 316 -8.46 -9.62 -15.84
N ILE A 317 -9.75 -9.87 -16.11
CA ILE A 317 -10.24 -10.02 -17.48
C ILE A 317 -10.16 -8.69 -18.23
N THR A 318 -10.68 -7.60 -17.65
CA THR A 318 -10.60 -6.26 -18.22
C THR A 318 -9.15 -5.87 -18.48
N PHE A 319 -8.29 -6.10 -17.50
CA PHE A 319 -6.86 -5.81 -17.56
C PHE A 319 -6.17 -6.58 -18.71
N LEU A 320 -6.37 -7.90 -18.81
CA LEU A 320 -5.75 -8.71 -19.86
C LEU A 320 -6.26 -8.34 -21.25
N THR A 321 -7.54 -8.01 -21.36
CA THR A 321 -8.17 -7.63 -22.64
C THR A 321 -7.61 -6.31 -23.17
N GLN A 322 -7.52 -5.28 -22.31
CA GLN A 322 -6.92 -4.00 -22.68
C GLN A 322 -5.43 -4.12 -23.00
N TRP A 323 -4.70 -4.97 -22.28
CA TRP A 323 -3.29 -5.21 -22.55
C TRP A 323 -3.08 -5.84 -23.94
N GLN A 324 -3.85 -6.87 -24.28
CA GLN A 324 -3.76 -7.52 -25.61
C GLN A 324 -4.07 -6.55 -26.76
N TYR A 325 -5.05 -5.67 -26.58
CA TYR A 325 -5.42 -4.67 -27.58
C TYR A 325 -4.29 -3.67 -27.86
N ASN A 326 -3.62 -3.18 -26.82
CA ASN A 326 -2.58 -2.15 -26.94
C ASN A 326 -1.26 -2.65 -27.55
N GLU A 327 -0.93 -3.93 -27.40
CA GLU A 327 0.32 -4.49 -27.93
C GLU A 327 0.23 -4.90 -29.40
N GLU A 328 -0.91 -5.42 -29.85
CA GLU A 328 -0.97 -6.01 -31.18
C GLU A 328 -1.33 -5.00 -32.28
N GLY A 329 -1.86 -3.81 -31.94
CA GLY A 329 -2.29 -2.82 -32.93
C GLY A 329 -3.28 -3.38 -33.97
N ARG A 330 -3.93 -4.50 -33.65
CA ARG A 330 -4.85 -5.23 -34.54
C ARG A 330 -6.26 -4.67 -34.40
N GLU A 331 -6.99 -4.68 -35.51
CA GLU A 331 -8.46 -4.63 -35.50
C GLU A 331 -8.99 -5.71 -34.53
N GLU A 332 -10.04 -5.35 -33.77
CA GLU A 332 -10.65 -6.10 -32.65
C GLU A 332 -10.18 -7.56 -32.54
N PRO A 333 -9.37 -7.94 -31.52
CA PRO A 333 -9.00 -9.32 -31.34
C PRO A 333 -10.28 -10.14 -31.15
N SER A 334 -10.38 -11.28 -31.86
CA SER A 334 -11.43 -12.26 -31.61
C SER A 334 -11.26 -12.77 -30.18
N LEU A 335 -11.97 -12.14 -29.24
CA LEU A 335 -11.89 -12.40 -27.82
C LEU A 335 -12.12 -13.89 -27.59
N PRO A 336 -11.24 -14.62 -26.86
CA PRO A 336 -11.73 -15.78 -26.16
C PRO A 336 -12.83 -15.27 -25.24
N GLN A 337 -14.06 -15.76 -25.41
CA GLN A 337 -15.16 -15.50 -24.49
C GLN A 337 -14.81 -16.13 -23.15
N ILE A 338 -13.99 -15.45 -22.35
CA ILE A 338 -13.77 -15.79 -20.94
C ILE A 338 -14.98 -15.22 -20.20
N SER A 339 -16.12 -15.90 -20.31
CA SER A 339 -17.28 -15.63 -19.47
C SER A 339 -17.06 -16.29 -18.11
N GLY A 340 -16.84 -15.51 -17.05
CA GLY A 340 -16.72 -16.02 -15.67
C GLY A 340 -15.65 -15.32 -14.85
N GLU A 341 -15.65 -15.54 -13.53
CA GLU A 341 -14.56 -15.04 -12.67
C GLU A 341 -13.23 -15.75 -12.99
N PRO A 342 -12.07 -15.06 -12.90
CA PRO A 342 -10.78 -15.70 -13.09
C PRO A 342 -10.57 -16.86 -12.12
N SER A 343 -10.01 -17.98 -12.60
CA SER A 343 -9.74 -19.12 -11.73
C SER A 343 -8.68 -18.79 -10.66
N PHE A 344 -8.76 -19.47 -9.51
CA PHE A 344 -7.75 -19.33 -8.45
C PHE A 344 -6.32 -19.56 -8.95
N GLU A 345 -6.14 -20.54 -9.84
CA GLU A 345 -4.85 -20.86 -10.44
C GLU A 345 -4.33 -19.69 -11.30
N MET A 346 -5.19 -19.08 -12.09
CA MET A 346 -4.85 -17.92 -12.91
C MET A 346 -4.39 -16.74 -12.05
N ILE A 347 -5.15 -16.41 -11.00
CA ILE A 347 -4.81 -15.32 -10.06
C ILE A 347 -3.48 -15.62 -9.35
N SER A 348 -3.30 -16.85 -8.87
CA SER A 348 -2.10 -17.28 -8.14
C SER A 348 -0.83 -17.17 -8.99
N LYS A 349 -0.92 -17.37 -10.31
CA LYS A 349 0.20 -17.22 -11.25
C LYS A 349 0.57 -15.76 -11.52
N GLN A 350 -0.42 -14.87 -11.57
CA GLN A 350 -0.19 -13.43 -11.83
C GLN A 350 0.34 -12.67 -10.63
N LEU A 351 -0.08 -13.07 -9.43
CA LEU A 351 0.16 -12.32 -8.21
C LEU A 351 1.65 -12.05 -7.90
N PRO A 352 2.60 -13.01 -8.03
CA PRO A 352 4.02 -12.74 -7.83
C PRO A 352 4.60 -11.70 -8.79
N LEU A 353 4.13 -11.67 -10.05
CA LEU A 353 4.61 -10.74 -11.07
C LEU A 353 4.14 -9.32 -10.74
N PHE A 354 2.88 -9.17 -10.34
CA PHE A 354 2.30 -7.90 -9.91
C PHE A 354 3.05 -7.32 -8.69
N ILE A 355 3.36 -8.16 -7.71
CA ILE A 355 4.14 -7.76 -6.52
C ILE A 355 5.56 -7.29 -6.88
N ARG A 356 6.21 -7.96 -7.85
CA ARG A 356 7.54 -7.54 -8.34
C ARG A 356 7.49 -6.17 -9.02
N GLN A 357 6.44 -5.89 -9.80
CA GLN A 357 6.28 -4.58 -10.46
C GLN A 357 5.98 -3.46 -9.46
N LEU A 358 5.09 -3.70 -8.49
CA LEU A 358 4.86 -2.78 -7.37
C LEU A 358 6.15 -2.47 -6.60
N SER A 359 7.03 -3.46 -6.46
CA SER A 359 8.35 -3.26 -5.87
C SER A 359 9.24 -2.32 -6.70
N LYS A 360 9.15 -2.35 -8.03
CA LYS A 360 9.86 -1.38 -8.91
C LYS A 360 9.33 0.03 -8.71
N VAL A 361 8.00 0.22 -8.76
CA VAL A 361 7.34 1.54 -8.59
C VAL A 361 7.67 2.17 -7.24
N SER A 362 7.67 1.37 -6.17
CA SER A 362 8.01 1.83 -4.82
C SER A 362 9.51 2.06 -4.60
N SER A 363 10.38 1.34 -5.32
CA SER A 363 11.85 1.47 -5.18
C SER A 363 12.46 2.63 -5.97
N ALA A 364 11.89 2.99 -7.13
CA ALA A 364 12.40 4.06 -8.00
C ALA A 364 12.47 5.42 -7.28
N SER A 365 11.63 5.63 -6.27
CA SER A 365 11.67 6.83 -5.41
C SER A 365 12.52 6.65 -4.14
N CYS A 366 12.63 5.43 -3.61
CA CYS A 366 13.31 5.14 -2.33
C CYS A 366 14.83 5.28 -2.42
N HIS A 367 15.43 5.06 -3.59
CA HIS A 367 16.88 5.23 -3.81
C HIS A 367 17.40 6.67 -3.61
N ARG A 368 16.51 7.67 -3.43
CA ARG A 368 16.93 9.05 -3.11
C ARG A 368 16.82 9.44 -1.63
N GLU A 369 16.16 8.64 -0.79
CA GLU A 369 15.95 8.98 0.64
C GLU A 369 16.91 8.26 1.61
N LEU A 370 17.73 7.32 1.13
CA LEU A 370 18.74 6.64 1.96
C LEU A 370 20.06 7.43 2.02
N HIS A 371 20.02 8.65 2.57
CA HIS A 371 21.17 9.21 3.28
C HIS A 371 20.99 8.98 4.78
N TYR A 372 21.00 7.71 5.18
CA TYR A 372 21.13 7.32 6.58
C TYR A 372 22.60 6.98 6.82
N ASN A 373 23.34 7.87 7.50
CA ASN A 373 24.69 7.57 7.97
C ASN A 373 24.60 6.55 9.11
N PRO A 374 25.05 5.28 8.93
CA PRO A 374 25.12 4.36 10.05
C PRO A 374 26.21 4.82 11.04
N PRO A 375 26.03 4.60 12.36
CA PRO A 375 27.05 4.92 13.35
C PRO A 375 28.33 4.08 13.15
N PRO A 376 29.52 4.57 13.58
CA PRO A 376 30.82 4.11 13.07
C PRO A 376 31.34 2.73 13.54
N SER A 377 30.51 1.82 14.05
CA SER A 377 31.04 0.67 14.83
C SER A 377 30.40 -0.69 14.56
N VAL A 378 30.04 -1.01 13.32
CA VAL A 378 29.75 -2.41 12.94
C VAL A 378 30.68 -2.87 11.82
N VAL A 379 31.40 -3.94 12.14
CA VAL A 379 32.50 -4.58 11.41
C VAL A 379 32.15 -4.85 9.94
N ARG A 380 33.01 -4.35 9.04
CA ARG A 380 32.96 -4.60 7.59
C ARG A 380 33.18 -6.08 7.29
N ALA A 381 32.15 -6.78 6.81
CA ALA A 381 32.35 -7.98 6.01
C ALA A 381 32.89 -7.54 4.63
N LYS A 382 34.18 -7.78 4.38
CA LYS A 382 34.82 -7.56 3.08
C LYS A 382 34.24 -8.54 2.06
N TRP A 383 33.57 -8.01 1.05
CA TRP A 383 33.28 -8.73 -0.18
C TRP A 383 34.54 -8.72 -1.07
N PHE A 384 35.10 -9.90 -1.34
CA PHE A 384 36.07 -10.10 -2.41
C PHE A 384 35.31 -10.24 -3.72
N TYR A 385 35.50 -9.30 -4.64
CA TYR A 385 35.33 -9.56 -6.06
C TYR A 385 36.72 -9.52 -6.70
N SER A 386 37.20 -10.70 -7.08
CA SER A 386 38.31 -10.88 -8.00
C SER A 386 37.89 -10.43 -9.39
N THR A 387 38.53 -9.40 -9.93
CA THR A 387 38.49 -9.10 -11.37
C THR A 387 39.62 -9.85 -12.09
N PRO A 388 39.39 -10.33 -13.32
CA PRO A 388 40.40 -11.06 -14.08
C PRO A 388 41.43 -10.12 -14.69
N ASN A 389 42.65 -10.65 -14.82
CA ASN A 389 43.82 -10.07 -15.48
C ASN A 389 43.48 -9.30 -16.75
N ASN A 390 44.05 -8.09 -16.87
CA ASN A 390 44.50 -7.62 -18.17
C ASN A 390 45.84 -6.90 -18.04
N THR A 391 46.82 -7.48 -18.72
CA THR A 391 48.19 -7.01 -18.92
C THR A 391 48.23 -5.72 -19.74
N SER A 392 48.99 -4.71 -19.30
CA SER A 392 50.20 -4.24 -19.98
C SER A 392 50.57 -2.76 -19.69
N LYS A 393 51.90 -2.54 -19.64
CA LYS A 393 52.67 -1.29 -19.84
C LYS A 393 52.92 -0.31 -18.67
N SER A 394 54.01 -0.63 -17.94
CA SER A 394 55.25 0.15 -17.79
C SER A 394 55.25 1.69 -17.95
N ARG A 395 55.67 2.39 -16.88
CA ARG A 395 56.73 3.43 -16.73
C ARG A 395 56.50 4.11 -15.36
N GLY A 396 57.39 4.01 -14.37
CA GLY A 396 58.55 4.89 -14.13
C GLY A 396 58.05 6.26 -13.65
N GLU A 397 58.31 6.80 -12.46
CA GLU A 397 59.30 6.61 -11.40
C GLU A 397 58.64 6.63 -10.01
#